data_AF-A0AAD3UBM5-F1
#
_entry.id   AF-A0AAD3UBM5-F1
#
_cell.length_a   1.000
_cell.length_b   1.000
_cell.length_c   1.000
_cell.angle_alpha   90.00
_cell.angle_beta   90.00
_cell.angle_gamma   90.00
#
_symmetry.space_group_name_H-M   'P 1'
#
loop_
_entity.id
_entity.type
_entity.pdbx_description
1 polymer ?
#
loop_
_entity_poly.entity_id
_entity_poly.type
_entity_poly.pdbx_seq_one_letter_code
_entity_poly.pdbx_strand_id
1 'polypeptide(L)'
;MISRVLFILLAVFSCVVNAKFSSYVGYWSVNCGGFGGNLVVSDRGGGRVNVNDNNLLISAKLRALTTNSSDLIFVDMLESRNHKINWSSISLDKPIAKLTMNGGVLVIKWYGFFDMEKKEYVWNTQPDFIVGTKSNEAMIMKKCIFD
;
A
#
# COMPACT_ATOMS: atom_id res chain seq x y z
N MET A 1 4.32 11.56 -45.74
CA MET A 1 4.36 10.29 -44.95
C MET A 1 4.87 10.47 -43.51
N ILE A 2 5.60 11.53 -43.17
CA ILE A 2 6.16 11.76 -41.80
C ILE A 2 5.08 12.05 -40.74
N SER A 3 3.97 12.71 -41.12
CA SER A 3 2.90 13.10 -40.20
C SER A 3 2.11 11.91 -39.61
N ARG A 4 1.94 10.80 -40.35
CA ARG A 4 1.21 9.62 -39.85
C ARG A 4 2.02 8.82 -38.82
N VAL A 5 3.34 8.85 -38.89
CA VAL A 5 4.24 8.15 -37.96
C VAL A 5 4.28 8.86 -36.60
N LEU A 6 4.22 10.20 -36.59
CA LEU A 6 4.24 11.01 -35.37
C LEU A 6 3.01 10.77 -34.48
N PHE A 7 1.83 10.62 -35.09
CA PHE A 7 0.58 10.32 -34.36
C PHE A 7 0.57 8.92 -33.73
N ILE A 8 1.19 7.93 -34.40
CA ILE A 8 1.30 6.56 -33.87
C ILE A 8 2.25 6.53 -32.67
N LEU A 9 3.36 7.28 -32.70
CA LEU A 9 4.31 7.38 -31.58
C LEU A 9 3.72 8.03 -30.33
N LEU A 10 2.86 9.06 -30.47
CA LEU A 10 2.18 9.67 -29.32
C LEU A 10 1.12 8.74 -28.69
N ALA A 11 0.41 7.94 -29.48
CA ALA A 11 -0.60 7.01 -28.96
C ALA A 11 0.02 5.86 -28.15
N VAL A 12 1.23 5.41 -28.51
CA VAL A 12 1.94 4.34 -27.80
C VAL A 12 2.48 4.82 -26.44
N PHE A 13 2.83 6.10 -26.31
CA PHE A 13 3.37 6.66 -25.06
C PHE A 13 2.33 6.74 -23.93
N SER A 14 1.04 6.86 -24.26
CA SER A 14 -0.03 6.91 -23.26
C SER A 14 -0.34 5.56 -22.63
N CYS A 15 -0.07 4.44 -23.31
CA CYS A 15 -0.40 3.10 -22.81
C CYS A 15 0.61 2.55 -21.77
N VAL A 16 1.86 3.02 -21.80
CA VAL A 16 2.91 2.46 -20.93
C VAL A 16 2.89 2.98 -19.49
N VAL A 17 2.22 4.10 -19.21
CA VAL A 17 2.23 4.69 -17.86
C VAL A 17 1.32 3.92 -16.89
N ASN A 18 0.26 3.26 -17.39
CA ASN A 18 -0.70 2.51 -16.56
C ASN A 18 -0.28 1.08 -16.20
N ALA A 19 0.79 0.55 -16.80
CA ALA A 19 1.23 -0.83 -16.54
C ALA A 19 1.95 -1.01 -15.19
N LYS A 20 2.43 0.08 -14.58
CA LYS A 20 3.38 0.02 -13.46
C LYS A 20 2.81 -0.61 -12.18
N PHE A 21 1.51 -0.41 -11.90
CA PHE A 21 0.87 -0.87 -10.67
C PHE A 21 -0.31 -1.83 -10.90
N SER A 22 -0.54 -2.23 -12.15
CA SER A 22 -1.72 -3.01 -12.56
C SER A 22 -1.95 -4.27 -11.72
N SER A 23 -0.88 -4.97 -11.34
CA SER A 23 -0.95 -6.17 -10.50
C SER A 23 -1.45 -5.90 -9.08
N TYR A 24 -1.24 -4.70 -8.55
CA TYR A 24 -1.68 -4.30 -7.22
C TYR A 24 -3.10 -3.74 -7.18
N VAL A 25 -3.66 -3.30 -8.32
CA VAL A 25 -4.97 -2.65 -8.36
C VAL A 25 -6.07 -3.58 -7.83
N GLY A 26 -6.87 -3.07 -6.88
CA GLY A 26 -8.00 -3.77 -6.30
C GLY A 26 -8.05 -3.66 -4.77
N TYR A 27 -8.95 -4.44 -4.18
CA TYR A 27 -9.13 -4.56 -2.74
C TYR A 27 -8.45 -5.83 -2.22
N TRP A 28 -7.52 -5.66 -1.29
CA TRP A 28 -6.76 -6.73 -0.66
C TRP A 28 -7.08 -6.78 0.82
N SER A 29 -7.41 -7.96 1.34
CA SER A 29 -7.72 -8.15 2.75
C SER A 29 -7.10 -9.44 3.29
N VAL A 30 -6.80 -9.45 4.59
CA VAL A 30 -6.49 -10.70 5.31
C VAL A 30 -7.72 -11.61 5.42
N ASN A 31 -8.92 -11.02 5.43
CA ASN A 31 -10.20 -11.72 5.46
C ASN A 31 -11.24 -11.01 4.56
N CYS A 32 -11.63 -11.66 3.47
CA CYS A 32 -12.64 -11.10 2.56
C CYS A 32 -14.03 -11.25 3.18
N GLY A 33 -14.71 -10.12 3.44
CA GLY A 33 -16.03 -10.09 4.08
C GLY A 33 -16.03 -10.19 5.61
N GLY A 34 -14.86 -10.10 6.25
CA GLY A 34 -14.72 -10.07 7.70
C GLY A 34 -13.85 -8.92 8.21
N PHE A 35 -13.60 -8.92 9.51
CA PHE A 35 -12.71 -7.96 10.18
C PHE A 35 -11.24 -8.24 9.86
N GLY A 36 -10.43 -7.19 9.88
CA GLY A 36 -8.99 -7.24 9.66
C GLY A 36 -8.47 -6.11 8.77
N GLY A 37 -7.14 -5.95 8.78
CA GLY A 37 -6.47 -4.94 7.97
C GLY A 37 -6.68 -5.18 6.47
N ASN A 38 -6.91 -4.09 5.74
CA ASN A 38 -7.10 -4.11 4.29
C ASN A 38 -6.37 -2.97 3.57
N LEU A 39 -6.13 -3.17 2.28
CA LEU A 39 -5.50 -2.23 1.37
C LEU A 39 -6.31 -2.15 0.08
N VAL A 40 -6.80 -0.95 -0.25
CA VAL A 40 -7.33 -0.61 -1.57
C VAL A 40 -6.23 0.06 -2.37
N VAL A 41 -5.95 -0.40 -3.58
CA VAL A 41 -5.02 0.25 -4.52
C VAL A 41 -5.75 0.68 -5.78
N SER A 42 -5.57 1.94 -6.15
CA SER A 42 -6.05 2.54 -7.39
C SER A 42 -5.09 2.31 -8.57
N ASP A 43 -5.58 2.51 -9.78
CA ASP A 43 -4.84 2.44 -11.05
C ASP A 43 -3.55 3.27 -11.07
N ARG A 44 -3.55 4.42 -10.40
CA ARG A 44 -2.40 5.33 -10.30
C ARG A 44 -1.45 5.03 -9.14
N GLY A 45 -1.64 3.91 -8.44
CA GLY A 45 -0.81 3.51 -7.30
C GLY A 45 -1.10 4.28 -6.01
N GLY A 46 -2.17 5.09 -5.96
CA GLY A 46 -2.70 5.60 -4.70
C GLY A 46 -3.35 4.48 -3.90
N GLY A 47 -3.19 4.49 -2.59
CA GLY A 47 -3.68 3.46 -1.69
C GLY A 47 -4.47 4.02 -0.50
N ARG A 48 -5.50 3.31 -0.09
CA ARG A 48 -6.19 3.52 1.19
C ARG A 48 -5.96 2.28 2.04
N VAL A 49 -5.44 2.48 3.24
CA VAL A 49 -4.97 1.40 4.12
C VAL A 49 -5.77 1.46 5.41
N ASN A 50 -6.53 0.41 5.67
CA ASN A 50 -7.13 0.19 6.98
C ASN A 50 -6.11 -0.58 7.82
N VAL A 51 -5.44 0.13 8.72
CA VAL A 51 -4.32 -0.40 9.50
C VAL A 51 -4.83 -1.14 10.72
N ASN A 52 -5.87 -0.61 11.38
CA ASN A 52 -6.53 -1.22 12.53
C ASN A 52 -8.00 -0.78 12.51
N ASP A 53 -8.90 -1.76 12.44
CA ASP A 53 -10.34 -1.57 12.28
C ASP A 53 -10.88 -0.59 13.33
N ASN A 54 -11.67 0.37 12.87
CA ASN A 54 -12.31 1.41 13.70
C ASN A 54 -11.35 2.34 14.47
N ASN A 55 -10.04 2.28 14.22
CA ASN A 55 -9.04 3.05 14.97
C ASN A 55 -8.07 3.81 14.09
N LEU A 56 -7.60 3.23 12.99
CA LEU A 56 -6.58 3.84 12.14
C LEU A 56 -6.75 3.52 10.65
N LEU A 57 -7.03 4.58 9.91
CA LEU A 57 -7.15 4.57 8.46
C LEU A 57 -6.25 5.66 7.88
N ILE A 58 -5.45 5.30 6.88
CA ILE A 58 -4.49 6.20 6.24
C ILE A 58 -4.61 6.17 4.73
N SER A 59 -4.09 7.21 4.09
CA SER A 59 -3.75 7.22 2.68
C SER A 59 -2.26 6.94 2.49
N ALA A 60 -1.94 6.28 1.38
CA ALA A 60 -0.60 5.90 1.02
C ALA A 60 -0.42 5.95 -0.50
N LYS A 61 0.81 5.81 -0.96
CA LYS A 61 1.14 5.66 -2.38
C LYS A 61 2.19 4.59 -2.59
N LEU A 62 2.11 3.90 -3.73
CA LEU A 62 3.11 2.94 -4.13
C LEU A 62 4.33 3.63 -4.73
N ARG A 63 5.51 3.18 -4.30
CA ARG A 63 6.79 3.47 -4.95
C ARG A 63 7.38 2.16 -5.44
N ALA A 64 7.26 1.91 -6.75
CA ALA A 64 7.77 0.67 -7.33
C ALA A 64 9.28 0.51 -7.10
N LEU A 65 9.69 -0.69 -6.71
CA LEU A 65 11.08 -1.11 -6.61
C LEU A 65 11.46 -2.04 -7.77
N THR A 66 10.60 -3.02 -8.04
CA THR A 66 10.72 -3.98 -9.15
C THR A 66 9.33 -4.27 -9.71
N THR A 67 9.23 -5.10 -10.75
CA THR A 67 7.93 -5.50 -11.35
C THR A 67 6.96 -6.10 -10.33
N ASN A 68 7.48 -6.85 -9.34
CA ASN A 68 6.67 -7.57 -8.35
C ASN A 68 6.85 -7.03 -6.93
N SER A 69 7.55 -5.91 -6.75
CA SER A 69 7.73 -5.33 -5.42
C SER A 69 7.60 -3.81 -5.42
N SER A 70 6.89 -3.28 -4.43
CA SER A 70 6.71 -1.85 -4.21
C SER A 70 6.84 -1.52 -2.73
N ASP A 71 7.37 -0.36 -2.43
CA ASP A 71 7.18 0.26 -1.12
C ASP A 71 5.79 0.89 -1.05
N LEU A 72 5.19 0.83 0.14
CA LEU A 72 4.02 1.61 0.50
C LEU A 72 4.50 2.82 1.31
N ILE A 73 4.23 4.02 0.83
CA ILE A 73 4.67 5.29 1.42
C ILE A 73 3.46 5.99 2.03
N PHE A 74 3.57 6.39 3.30
CA PHE A 74 2.52 7.17 3.97
C PHE A 74 2.34 8.52 3.28
N VAL A 75 1.08 8.96 3.15
CA VAL A 75 0.73 10.26 2.58
C VAL A 75 0.01 11.10 3.62
N ASP A 76 -1.08 10.60 4.17
CA ASP A 76 -1.89 11.34 5.14
C ASP A 76 -2.72 10.41 6.04
N MET A 77 -3.05 10.89 7.23
CA MET A 77 -3.98 10.24 8.15
C MET A 77 -5.41 10.64 7.77
N LEU A 78 -6.24 9.65 7.44
CA LEU A 78 -7.63 9.90 7.06
C LEU A 78 -8.53 9.87 8.29
N GLU A 79 -8.35 8.86 9.15
CA GLU A 79 -9.06 8.73 10.42
C GLU A 79 -8.12 8.11 11.46
N SER A 80 -8.07 8.70 12.67
CA SER A 80 -7.30 8.16 13.79
C SER A 80 -8.00 8.43 15.11
N ARG A 81 -8.38 7.37 15.82
CA ARG A 81 -8.76 7.44 17.25
C ARG A 81 -7.55 7.22 18.17
N ASN A 82 -6.39 7.06 17.57
CA ASN A 82 -5.13 6.84 18.24
C ASN A 82 -4.40 8.16 18.50
N HIS A 83 -4.23 8.48 19.78
CA HIS A 83 -3.52 9.69 20.24
C HIS A 83 -2.03 9.44 20.54
N LYS A 84 -1.52 8.22 20.30
CA LYS A 84 -0.12 7.85 20.61
C LYS A 84 0.85 8.12 19.46
N ILE A 85 0.34 8.32 18.24
CA ILE A 85 1.17 8.65 17.08
C ILE A 85 1.24 10.17 16.97
N ASN A 86 2.45 10.72 17.05
CA ASN A 86 2.70 12.11 16.73
C ASN A 86 2.80 12.26 15.21
N TRP A 87 1.70 12.57 14.53
CA TRP A 87 1.67 12.59 13.06
C TRP A 87 2.63 13.61 12.43
N SER A 88 2.94 14.72 13.12
CA SER A 88 3.87 15.72 12.60
C SER A 88 5.33 15.25 12.60
N SER A 89 5.68 14.23 13.39
CA SER A 89 7.03 13.64 13.40
C SER A 89 7.18 12.49 12.41
N ILE A 90 6.10 12.03 11.76
CA ILE A 90 6.15 10.88 10.85
C ILE A 90 6.77 11.27 9.51
N SER A 91 7.74 10.47 9.07
CA SER A 91 8.38 10.65 7.77
C SER A 91 7.44 10.28 6.62
N LEU A 92 7.37 11.16 5.63
CA LEU A 92 6.66 10.92 4.36
C LEU A 92 7.52 10.21 3.29
N ASP A 93 8.80 9.95 3.58
CA ASP A 93 9.75 9.36 2.62
C ASP A 93 10.12 7.91 2.94
N LYS A 94 10.07 7.55 4.24
CA LYS A 94 10.34 6.20 4.71
C LYS A 94 9.14 5.29 4.44
N PRO A 95 9.36 4.05 3.97
CA PRO A 95 8.27 3.14 3.69
C PRO A 95 7.60 2.66 4.98
N ILE A 96 6.27 2.62 4.97
CA ILE A 96 5.48 2.05 6.09
C ILE A 96 5.27 0.54 5.93
N ALA A 97 5.38 0.03 4.70
CA ALA A 97 5.35 -1.37 4.40
C ALA A 97 6.08 -1.67 3.08
N LYS A 98 6.45 -2.93 2.89
CA LYS A 98 6.85 -3.47 1.59
C LYS A 98 5.80 -4.44 1.09
N LEU A 99 5.41 -4.26 -0.17
CA LEU A 99 4.48 -5.10 -0.89
C LEU A 99 5.24 -6.00 -1.88
N THR A 100 4.86 -7.27 -1.93
CA THR A 100 5.37 -8.23 -2.91
C THR A 100 4.22 -9.02 -3.51
N MET A 101 4.10 -9.04 -4.83
CA MET A 101 3.13 -9.88 -5.52
C MET A 101 3.72 -11.28 -5.70
N ASN A 102 3.03 -12.32 -5.21
CA ASN A 102 3.46 -13.71 -5.35
C ASN A 102 2.28 -14.59 -5.73
N GLY A 103 2.24 -15.13 -6.95
CA GLY A 103 1.22 -16.09 -7.35
C GLY A 103 -0.24 -15.62 -7.18
N GLY A 104 -0.51 -14.33 -7.38
CA GLY A 104 -1.86 -13.76 -7.24
C GLY A 104 -2.28 -13.36 -5.82
N VAL A 105 -1.41 -13.58 -4.83
CA VAL A 105 -1.57 -13.03 -3.47
C VAL A 105 -0.63 -11.87 -3.23
N LEU A 106 -1.06 -10.95 -2.38
CA LEU A 106 -0.25 -9.81 -1.96
C LEU A 106 0.41 -10.12 -0.63
N VAL A 107 1.73 -10.15 -0.61
CA VAL A 107 2.51 -10.31 0.63
C VAL A 107 2.89 -8.92 1.14
N ILE A 108 2.44 -8.57 2.35
CA ILE A 108 2.75 -7.31 3.01
C ILE A 108 3.72 -7.54 4.17
N LYS A 109 4.86 -6.86 4.14
CA LYS A 109 5.75 -6.72 5.29
C LYS A 109 5.53 -5.34 5.90
N TRP A 110 4.83 -5.28 7.02
CA TRP A 110 4.57 -4.04 7.74
C TRP A 110 5.82 -3.59 8.51
N TYR A 111 6.15 -2.31 8.43
CA TYR A 111 7.24 -1.70 9.19
C TYR A 111 6.74 -0.80 10.32
N GLY A 112 5.55 -0.23 10.20
CA GLY A 112 5.08 0.85 11.08
C GLY A 112 5.36 2.22 10.48
N PHE A 113 5.19 3.27 11.29
CA PHE A 113 5.46 4.64 10.89
C PHE A 113 6.83 5.07 11.40
N PHE A 114 7.69 5.58 10.51
CA PHE A 114 9.00 6.06 10.94
C PHE A 114 8.87 7.43 11.61
N ASP A 115 9.11 7.49 12.91
CA ASP A 115 9.13 8.72 13.70
C ASP A 115 10.51 9.37 13.58
N MET A 116 10.55 10.59 13.01
CA MET A 116 11.77 11.33 12.75
C MET A 116 12.41 11.90 14.01
N GLU A 117 11.67 12.07 15.10
CA GLU A 117 12.21 12.55 16.38
C GLU A 117 12.85 11.39 17.14
N LYS A 118 12.14 10.25 17.22
CA LYS A 118 12.62 9.04 17.90
C LYS A 118 13.63 8.23 17.08
N LYS A 119 13.70 8.47 15.77
CA LYS A 119 14.55 7.73 14.80
C LYS A 119 14.24 6.23 14.73
N GLU A 120 12.99 5.85 14.95
CA GLU A 120 12.55 4.46 14.95
C GLU A 120 11.18 4.29 14.28
N TYR A 121 10.82 3.05 13.96
CA TYR A 121 9.47 2.73 13.52
C TYR A 121 8.57 2.50 14.74
N VAL A 122 7.49 3.28 14.83
CA VAL A 122 6.44 3.12 15.84
C VAL A 122 5.24 2.39 15.23
N TRP A 123 4.38 1.81 16.08
CA TRP A 123 3.15 1.15 15.63
C TRP A 123 3.37 -0.04 14.68
N ASN A 124 4.49 -0.74 14.87
CA ASN A 124 4.91 -1.88 14.05
C ASN A 124 4.30 -3.24 14.47
N THR A 125 3.65 -3.31 15.64
CA THR A 125 3.09 -4.56 16.20
C THR A 125 1.57 -4.58 16.34
N GLN A 126 0.91 -3.45 16.08
CA GLN A 126 -0.52 -3.25 16.32
C GLN A 126 -1.45 -3.28 15.09
N PRO A 127 -0.99 -3.39 13.83
CA PRO A 127 -1.96 -3.40 12.74
C PRO A 127 -2.74 -4.72 12.71
N ASP A 128 -3.99 -4.64 12.27
CA ASP A 128 -4.90 -5.78 12.08
C ASP A 128 -4.57 -6.61 10.84
N PHE A 129 -3.43 -6.33 10.20
CA PHE A 129 -2.81 -7.29 9.29
C PHE A 129 -2.32 -8.52 10.04
N ILE A 130 -1.99 -8.41 11.33
CA ILE A 130 -1.40 -9.46 12.16
C ILE A 130 -2.50 -10.35 12.74
N VAL A 131 -2.90 -11.39 12.00
CA VAL A 131 -3.81 -12.43 12.52
C VAL A 131 -2.99 -13.64 12.96
N GLY A 132 -2.82 -13.83 14.28
CA GLY A 132 -2.40 -15.12 14.86
C GLY A 132 -0.93 -15.52 14.82
N THR A 133 0.00 -14.77 14.21
CA THR A 133 1.45 -15.04 14.30
C THR A 133 2.29 -13.80 14.64
N LYS A 134 3.51 -14.04 15.13
CA LYS A 134 4.41 -13.08 15.79
C LYS A 134 4.57 -11.80 14.96
N SER A 135 4.55 -10.65 15.64
CA SER A 135 4.83 -9.33 15.05
C SER A 135 6.12 -9.36 14.22
N ASN A 136 6.07 -8.86 12.98
CA ASN A 136 7.13 -8.76 11.96
C ASN A 136 7.19 -9.86 10.88
N GLU A 137 6.33 -10.88 10.91
CA GLU A 137 6.21 -11.82 9.80
C GLU A 137 5.42 -11.19 8.63
N ALA A 138 5.79 -11.55 7.39
CA ALA A 138 5.11 -11.08 6.21
C ALA A 138 3.71 -11.71 6.14
N MET A 139 2.68 -10.87 5.98
CA MET A 139 1.29 -11.29 5.97
C MET A 139 0.80 -11.50 4.54
N ILE A 140 -0.09 -12.47 4.35
CA ILE A 140 -0.70 -12.77 3.04
C ILE A 140 -2.08 -12.13 3.00
N MET A 141 -2.31 -11.27 2.01
CA MET A 141 -3.61 -10.69 1.70
C MET A 141 -4.14 -11.30 0.41
N LYS A 142 -5.44 -11.60 0.39
CA LYS A 142 -6.15 -12.10 -0.78
C LYS A 142 -6.85 -10.93 -1.46
N LYS A 143 -6.90 -10.96 -2.79
CA LYS A 143 -7.73 -10.03 -3.56
C LYS A 143 -9.19 -10.42 -3.33
N CYS A 144 -10.02 -9.51 -2.84
CA CYS A 144 -11.46 -9.78 -2.73
C CYS A 144 -12.19 -9.21 -3.94
N ILE A 145 -13.11 -10.01 -4.45
CA ILE A 145 -14.04 -9.66 -5.51
C ILE A 145 -15.41 -9.75 -4.86
N PHE A 146 -16.19 -8.68 -4.99
CA PHE A 146 -17.56 -8.62 -4.51
C PHE A 146 -18.45 -8.60 -5.75
N ASP A 147 -19.26 -9.63 -5.91
CA ASP A 147 -20.28 -9.74 -6.96
C ASP A 147 -21.54 -8.95 -6.59
#